data_AF-A0A1H9AXY0-F1
#
_entry.id   AF-A0A1H9AXY0-F1
#
_cell.length_a   1.000
_cell.length_b   1.000
_cell.length_c   1.000
_cell.angle_alpha   90.00
_cell.angle_beta   90.00
_cell.angle_gamma   90.00
#
_symmetry.space_group_name_H-M   'P 1'
#
loop_
_entity.id
_entity.type
_entity.pdbx_description
1 polymer ?
#
loop_
_entity_poly.entity_id
_entity_poly.type
_entity_poly.pdbx_seq_one_letter_code
_entity_poly.pdbx_strand_id
1 'polypeptide(L)'
;MSHLTGSETREELEKRYGVDLSPKAVRRRTIRDVVILFLVGVVYYFVVRFTDLGIKCYIHEVTGFDCPACGTTRMLISVSKLDFVRAFRYNRFMFITFPFVVGEIIYFLYLNEAKKPVNKVNQTLVFIWIGLFVLYGILRNILPI
;
A
#
# COMPACT_ATOMS: atom_id res chain seq x y z
N MET A 1 -24.32 8.85 27.00
CA MET A 1 -23.57 8.26 25.87
C MET A 1 -22.37 7.51 26.43
N SER A 2 -22.65 6.48 27.22
CA SER A 2 -21.71 5.80 28.10
C SER A 2 -21.56 4.34 27.66
N HIS A 3 -20.33 3.82 27.81
CA HIS A 3 -19.93 2.40 27.73
C HIS A 3 -19.58 1.82 26.34
N LEU A 4 -18.49 2.32 25.74
CA LEU A 4 -17.66 1.54 24.82
C LEU A 4 -16.62 0.74 25.60
N THR A 5 -17.03 -0.38 26.21
CA THR A 5 -16.13 -1.42 26.76
C THR A 5 -16.88 -2.75 26.81
N GLY A 6 -17.29 -3.23 25.64
CA GLY A 6 -17.56 -4.64 25.43
C GLY A 6 -16.57 -5.13 24.39
N SER A 7 -15.62 -6.00 24.77
CA SER A 7 -14.90 -6.79 23.78
C SER A 7 -15.95 -7.69 23.12
N GLU A 8 -16.50 -7.27 21.98
CA GLU A 8 -17.44 -8.10 21.22
C GLU A 8 -16.79 -9.46 21.02
N THR A 9 -17.49 -10.50 21.47
CA THR A 9 -17.00 -11.87 21.38
C THR A 9 -16.94 -12.28 19.91
N ARG A 10 -16.08 -13.25 19.58
CA ARG A 10 -15.97 -13.76 18.21
C ARG A 10 -17.33 -14.19 17.66
N GLU A 11 -18.15 -14.83 18.48
CA GLU A 11 -19.50 -15.31 18.12
C GLU A 11 -20.46 -14.16 17.77
N GLU A 12 -20.43 -13.06 18.53
CA GLU A 12 -21.24 -11.86 18.23
C GLU A 12 -20.83 -11.23 16.90
N LEU A 13 -19.53 -11.15 16.63
CA LEU A 13 -19.01 -10.62 15.36
C LEU A 13 -19.34 -11.55 14.18
N GLU A 14 -19.20 -12.86 14.34
CA GLU A 14 -19.59 -13.86 13.33
C GLU A 14 -21.08 -13.74 12.99
N LYS A 15 -21.94 -13.58 14.00
CA LYS A 15 -23.38 -13.36 13.82
C LYS A 15 -23.71 -12.02 13.15
N ARG A 16 -23.01 -10.94 13.53
CA ARG A 16 -23.21 -9.59 12.97
C ARG A 16 -22.82 -9.52 11.50
N TYR A 17 -21.65 -10.07 11.14
CA TYR A 17 -21.09 -9.97 9.80
C TYR A 17 -21.46 -11.15 8.88
N GLY A 18 -21.99 -12.23 9.44
CA GLY A 18 -22.33 -13.44 8.68
C GLY A 18 -21.11 -14.15 8.08
N VAL A 19 -19.95 -14.06 8.74
CA VAL A 19 -18.68 -14.63 8.25
C VAL A 19 -17.99 -15.46 9.33
N ASP A 20 -17.33 -16.55 8.94
CA ASP A 20 -16.48 -17.34 9.84
C ASP A 20 -15.19 -16.57 10.19
N LEU A 21 -14.96 -16.28 11.47
CA LEU A 21 -13.79 -15.58 11.99
C LEU A 21 -12.74 -16.55 12.58
N SER A 22 -12.84 -17.85 12.27
CA SER A 22 -11.80 -18.81 12.57
C SER A 22 -10.46 -18.38 11.96
N PRO A 23 -9.31 -18.57 12.65
CA PRO A 23 -8.01 -18.14 12.13
C PRO A 23 -7.67 -18.73 10.76
N LYS A 24 -8.17 -19.94 10.46
CA LYS A 24 -8.00 -20.59 9.16
C LYS A 24 -8.81 -19.88 8.06
N ALA A 25 -10.07 -19.53 8.32
CA ALA A 25 -10.93 -18.86 7.35
C ALA A 25 -10.46 -17.42 7.07
N VAL A 26 -10.10 -16.67 8.11
CA VAL A 26 -9.50 -15.33 7.97
C VAL A 26 -8.24 -15.41 7.11
N ARG A 27 -7.29 -16.28 7.47
CA ARG A 27 -6.05 -16.45 6.69
C ARG A 27 -6.31 -16.81 5.23
N ARG A 28 -7.26 -17.69 4.96
CA ARG A 28 -7.63 -18.09 3.58
C ARG A 28 -8.17 -16.90 2.79
N ARG A 29 -9.04 -16.07 3.38
CA ARG A 29 -9.56 -14.86 2.72
C ARG A 29 -8.48 -13.81 2.52
N THR A 30 -7.63 -13.56 3.52
CA THR A 30 -6.50 -12.65 3.37
C THR A 30 -5.56 -13.07 2.23
N ILE A 31 -5.20 -14.35 2.14
CA ILE A 31 -4.38 -14.87 1.04
C ILE A 31 -5.08 -14.67 -0.31
N ARG A 32 -6.37 -14.99 -0.40
CA ARG A 32 -7.16 -14.76 -1.61
C ARG A 32 -7.12 -13.30 -2.02
N ASP A 33 -7.33 -12.38 -1.09
CA ASP A 33 -7.39 -10.94 -1.40
C ASP A 33 -6.01 -10.38 -1.79
N VAL A 34 -4.93 -10.86 -1.15
CA VAL A 34 -3.54 -10.56 -1.54
C VAL A 34 -3.27 -11.06 -2.96
N VAL A 35 -3.68 -12.27 -3.29
CA VAL A 35 -3.52 -12.85 -4.64
C VAL A 35 -4.33 -12.05 -5.67
N ILE A 36 -5.58 -11.70 -5.37
CA ILE A 36 -6.41 -10.87 -6.25
C ILE A 36 -5.74 -9.52 -6.48
N LEU A 37 -5.30 -8.84 -5.42
CA LEU A 37 -4.63 -7.55 -5.52
C LEU A 37 -3.36 -7.64 -6.37
N PHE A 38 -2.55 -8.67 -6.16
CA PHE A 38 -1.35 -8.92 -6.95
C PHE A 38 -1.68 -9.14 -8.43
N LEU A 39 -2.67 -9.98 -8.75
CA LEU A 39 -3.10 -10.24 -10.12
C LEU A 39 -3.63 -8.98 -10.80
N VAL A 40 -4.42 -8.16 -10.11
CA VAL A 40 -4.87 -6.86 -10.62
C VAL A 40 -3.67 -5.96 -10.94
N GLY A 41 -2.67 -5.91 -10.06
CA GLY A 41 -1.42 -5.16 -10.29
C GLY A 41 -0.64 -5.66 -11.51
N VAL A 42 -0.54 -6.98 -11.70
CA VAL A 42 0.12 -7.59 -12.87
C VAL A 42 -0.64 -7.29 -14.17
N VAL A 43 -1.97 -7.42 -14.16
CA VAL A 43 -2.81 -7.07 -15.32
C VAL A 43 -2.65 -5.60 -15.67
N TYR A 44 -2.72 -4.71 -14.67
CA TYR A 44 -2.52 -3.27 -14.87
C TYR A 44 -1.13 -2.96 -15.43
N TYR A 45 -0.08 -3.62 -14.93
CA TYR A 45 1.27 -3.49 -15.48
C TYR A 45 1.33 -3.84 -16.97
N PHE A 46 0.71 -4.94 -17.38
CA PHE A 46 0.67 -5.33 -18.80
C PHE A 46 -0.15 -4.38 -19.65
N VAL A 47 -1.27 -3.86 -19.13
CA VAL A 47 -2.05 -2.81 -19.80
C VAL A 47 -1.17 -1.60 -20.05
N VAL A 48 -0.51 -1.05 -19.02
CA VAL A 48 0.38 0.12 -19.18
C VAL A 48 1.57 -0.17 -20.08
N ARG A 49 2.07 -1.41 -20.11
CA ARG A 49 3.21 -1.78 -20.95
C ARG A 49 2.86 -1.90 -22.43
N PHE A 50 1.66 -2.37 -22.76
CA PHE A 50 1.24 -2.68 -24.13
C PHE A 50 0.23 -1.70 -24.70
N THR A 51 -0.20 -0.70 -23.93
CA THR A 51 -1.12 0.34 -24.36
C THR A 51 -0.63 1.70 -23.87
N ASP A 52 -1.09 2.78 -24.50
CA ASP A 52 -0.81 4.15 -24.05
C ASP A 52 -1.68 4.58 -22.85
N LEU A 53 -2.40 3.66 -22.19
CA LEU A 53 -3.16 3.89 -20.96
C LEU A 53 -2.25 3.99 -19.71
N GLY A 54 -1.08 4.60 -19.86
CA GLY A 54 -0.30 5.03 -18.71
C GLY A 54 -1.01 6.17 -17.99
N ILE A 55 -1.13 6.09 -16.67
CA ILE A 55 -1.56 7.27 -15.89
C ILE A 55 -0.52 8.36 -16.10
N LYS A 56 -0.86 9.36 -16.92
CA LYS A 56 -0.04 10.55 -17.10
C LYS A 56 0.05 11.28 -15.75
N CYS A 57 1.26 11.64 -15.36
CA CYS A 57 1.50 12.37 -14.14
C CYS A 57 1.16 13.85 -14.37
N TYR A 58 -0.12 14.22 -14.24
CA TYR A 58 -0.56 15.60 -14.44
C TYR A 58 0.18 16.62 -13.55
N ILE A 59 0.63 16.20 -12.36
CA ILE A 59 1.46 17.05 -11.50
C ILE A 59 2.77 17.41 -12.19
N HIS A 60 3.48 16.44 -12.76
CA HIS A 60 4.73 16.71 -13.48
C HIS A 60 4.47 17.51 -14.75
N GLU A 61 3.39 17.22 -15.47
CA GLU A 61 3.02 17.92 -16.70
C GLU A 61 2.70 19.40 -16.46
N VAL A 62 2.01 19.72 -15.36
CA VAL A 62 1.60 21.09 -15.04
C VAL A 62 2.67 21.86 -14.26
N THR A 63 3.39 21.19 -13.36
CA THR A 63 4.30 21.87 -12.40
C THR A 63 5.78 21.62 -12.66
N GLY A 64 6.14 20.63 -13.50
CA GLY A 64 7.51 20.14 -13.65
C GLY A 64 8.03 19.32 -12.47
N PHE A 65 7.30 19.25 -11.35
CA PHE A 65 7.75 18.52 -10.17
C PHE A 65 7.57 17.01 -10.30
N ASP A 66 8.60 16.26 -9.90
CA ASP A 66 8.56 14.82 -9.76
C ASP A 66 7.79 14.44 -8.49
N CYS A 67 6.52 14.11 -8.64
CA CYS A 67 5.72 13.57 -7.54
C CYS A 67 6.28 12.20 -7.09
N PRO A 68 6.43 11.95 -5.77
CA PRO A 68 6.98 10.69 -5.27
C PRO A 68 6.13 9.48 -5.66
N ALA A 69 4.81 9.64 -5.89
CA ALA A 69 3.95 8.58 -6.40
C ALA A 69 4.31 8.16 -7.84
N CYS A 70 4.53 9.11 -8.74
CA CYS A 70 4.98 8.83 -10.12
C CYS A 70 6.38 8.20 -10.14
N GLY A 71 7.25 8.60 -9.20
CA GLY A 71 8.54 7.96 -8.93
C GLY A 71 8.41 6.49 -8.52
N THR A 72 7.43 6.15 -7.67
CA THR A 72 7.15 4.76 -7.27
C THR A 72 6.75 3.89 -8.47
N THR A 73 5.91 4.39 -9.37
CA THR A 73 5.55 3.63 -10.59
C THR A 73 6.78 3.31 -11.45
N ARG A 74 7.64 4.31 -11.70
CA ARG A 74 8.88 4.12 -12.46
C ARG A 74 9.88 3.19 -11.75
N MET A 75 9.93 3.25 -10.43
CA MET A 75 10.69 2.31 -9.59
C MET A 75 10.19 0.87 -9.80
N LEU A 76 8.88 0.62 -9.67
CA LEU A 76 8.30 -0.73 -9.83
C LEU A 76 8.52 -1.30 -11.24
N ILE A 77 8.38 -0.46 -12.28
CA ILE A 77 8.67 -0.85 -13.68
C ILE A 77 10.16 -1.19 -13.87
N SER A 78 11.07 -0.55 -13.13
CA SER A 78 12.50 -0.86 -13.20
C SER A 78 12.85 -2.14 -12.45
N VAL A 79 12.22 -2.35 -11.28
CA VAL A 79 12.32 -3.62 -10.53
C VAL A 79 11.83 -4.80 -11.38
N SER A 80 10.73 -4.64 -12.13
CA SER A 80 10.23 -5.73 -13.00
C SER A 80 11.17 -6.07 -14.16
N LYS A 81 12.06 -5.14 -14.53
CA LYS A 81 13.14 -5.34 -15.51
C LYS A 81 14.46 -5.79 -14.87
N LEU A 82 14.46 -6.07 -13.56
CA LEU A 82 15.65 -6.38 -12.76
C LEU A 82 16.72 -5.27 -12.76
N ASP A 83 16.33 -4.03 -13.07
CA ASP A 83 17.21 -2.86 -13.02
C ASP A 83 17.05 -2.13 -11.68
N PHE A 84 17.71 -2.67 -10.66
CA PHE A 84 17.65 -2.16 -9.29
C PHE A 84 18.34 -0.79 -9.14
N VAL A 85 19.34 -0.50 -9.97
CA VAL A 85 20.06 0.78 -9.93
C VAL A 85 19.14 1.91 -10.38
N ARG A 86 18.43 1.74 -11.51
CA ARG A 86 17.42 2.71 -11.94
C ARG A 86 16.24 2.76 -10.98
N ALA A 87 15.78 1.61 -10.49
CA ALA A 87 14.69 1.57 -9.51
C ALA A 87 15.00 2.44 -8.28
N PHE A 88 16.18 2.26 -7.69
CA PHE A 88 16.64 3.05 -6.56
C PHE A 88 16.68 4.55 -6.90
N ARG A 89 17.20 4.92 -8.07
CA ARG A 89 17.25 6.33 -8.51
C ARG A 89 15.88 6.95 -8.71
N TYR A 90 14.88 6.19 -9.17
CA TYR A 90 13.53 6.72 -9.38
C TYR A 90 12.83 7.11 -8.08
N ASN A 91 12.97 6.31 -7.02
CA ASN A 91 12.42 6.62 -5.70
C ASN A 91 13.18 5.88 -4.59
N ARG A 92 14.20 6.52 -4.01
CA ARG A 92 15.07 5.90 -2.99
C ARG A 92 14.31 5.55 -1.72
N PHE A 93 13.49 6.49 -1.26
CA PHE A 93 12.69 6.31 -0.04
C PHE A 93 11.73 5.14 -0.19
N MET A 94 10.96 5.12 -1.28
CA MET A 94 10.03 4.02 -1.52
C MET A 94 10.77 2.70 -1.75
N PHE A 95 11.91 2.70 -2.45
CA PHE A 95 12.68 1.48 -2.70
C PHE A 95 13.11 0.81 -1.40
N ILE A 96 13.64 1.60 -0.46
CA ILE A 96 14.06 1.10 0.86
C ILE A 96 12.86 0.68 1.71
N THR A 97 11.79 1.47 1.70
CA THR A 97 10.61 1.23 2.56
C THR A 97 9.55 0.34 1.91
N PHE A 98 9.79 -0.16 0.69
CA PHE A 98 8.82 -0.97 -0.05
C PHE A 98 8.39 -2.23 0.72
N PRO A 99 9.30 -3.00 1.36
CA PRO A 99 8.90 -4.16 2.16
C PRO A 99 7.97 -3.79 3.33
N PHE A 100 8.18 -2.63 3.95
CA PHE A 100 7.30 -2.11 5.00
C PHE A 100 5.89 -1.84 4.45
N VAL A 101 5.78 -1.16 3.29
CA VAL A 101 4.48 -0.88 2.66
C VAL A 101 3.75 -2.17 2.27
N VAL A 102 4.44 -3.16 1.73
CA VAL A 102 3.85 -4.47 1.41
C VAL A 102 3.34 -5.17 2.67
N GLY A 103 4.13 -5.14 3.75
CA GLY A 103 3.74 -5.66 5.06
C GLY A 103 2.50 -4.98 5.62
N GLU A 104 2.44 -3.65 5.56
CA GLU A 104 1.28 -2.87 5.98
C GLU A 104 0.02 -3.24 5.18
N ILE A 105 0.10 -3.34 3.85
CA ILE A 105 -1.05 -3.74 3.01
C ILE A 105 -1.58 -5.12 3.44
N ILE A 106 -0.69 -6.11 3.63
CA ILE A 106 -1.08 -7.45 4.07
C ILE A 106 -1.71 -7.40 5.47
N TYR A 107 -1.15 -6.60 6.38
CA TYR A 107 -1.66 -6.41 7.73
C TYR A 107 -3.05 -5.76 7.74
N PHE A 108 -3.28 -4.71 6.94
CA PHE A 108 -4.60 -4.09 6.79
C PHE A 108 -5.63 -5.06 6.20
N LEU A 109 -5.27 -5.84 5.18
CA LEU A 109 -6.14 -6.88 4.62
C LEU A 109 -6.49 -7.94 5.67
N TYR A 110 -5.49 -8.39 6.46
CA TYR A 110 -5.72 -9.32 7.55
C TYR A 110 -6.67 -8.75 8.61
N LEU A 111 -6.46 -7.51 9.06
CA LEU A 111 -7.33 -6.86 10.04
C LEU A 111 -8.75 -6.68 9.52
N ASN A 112 -8.91 -6.32 8.24
CA ASN A 112 -10.21 -6.19 7.59
C ASN A 112 -10.96 -7.53 7.52
N GLU A 113 -10.26 -8.62 7.19
CA GLU A 113 -10.83 -9.97 7.18
C GLU A 113 -11.11 -10.53 8.57
N ALA A 114 -10.32 -10.12 9.57
CA ALA A 114 -10.49 -10.43 10.98
C ALA A 114 -11.54 -9.54 11.68
N LYS A 115 -12.04 -8.50 11.00
CA LYS A 115 -12.94 -7.47 11.57
C LYS A 115 -12.36 -6.82 12.83
N LYS A 116 -11.04 -6.58 12.83
CA LYS A 116 -10.31 -5.95 13.93
C LYS A 116 -9.92 -4.52 13.57
N PRO A 117 -10.00 -3.58 14.53
CA PRO A 117 -9.48 -2.25 14.32
C PRO A 117 -7.95 -2.27 14.26
N VAL A 118 -7.40 -1.28 13.56
CA VAL A 118 -5.96 -1.03 13.51
C VAL A 118 -5.53 -0.48 14.86
N ASN A 119 -4.41 -0.97 15.39
CA ASN A 119 -3.89 -0.48 16.66
C ASN A 119 -3.32 0.95 16.50
N LYS A 120 -3.39 1.76 17.58
CA LYS A 120 -2.99 3.18 17.54
C LYS A 120 -1.51 3.37 17.18
N VAL A 121 -0.63 2.45 17.62
CA VAL A 121 0.81 2.53 17.34
C VAL A 121 1.08 2.39 15.84
N ASN A 122 0.49 1.38 15.20
CA ASN A 122 0.59 1.14 13.76
C ASN A 122 0.02 2.33 12.98
N GLN A 123 -1.13 2.84 13.42
CA GLN A 123 -1.73 4.02 12.81
C GLN A 123 -0.77 5.23 12.87
N THR A 124 -0.14 5.48 14.02
CA THR A 124 0.88 6.54 14.16
C THR A 124 2.11 6.28 13.29
N LEU A 125 2.61 5.04 13.22
CA LEU A 125 3.74 4.67 12.37
C LEU A 125 3.44 4.92 10.89
N VAL A 126 2.26 4.54 10.41
CA VAL A 126 1.82 4.81 9.03
C VAL A 126 1.73 6.30 8.77
N PHE A 127 1.19 7.10 9.69
CA PHE A 127 1.14 8.56 9.52
C PHE A 127 2.53 9.20 9.49
N ILE A 128 3.45 8.76 10.35
CA ILE A 128 4.85 9.21 10.33
C ILE A 128 5.48 8.84 8.97
N TRP A 129 5.28 7.61 8.51
CA TRP A 129 5.81 7.16 7.22
C TRP A 129 5.27 7.99 6.05
N ILE A 130 3.96 8.30 6.03
CA ILE A 130 3.35 9.18 5.02
C ILE A 130 3.97 10.57 5.07
N GLY A 131 4.15 11.14 6.27
CA GLY A 131 4.80 12.44 6.46
C GLY A 131 6.23 12.44 5.90
N LEU A 132 7.02 11.40 6.18
CA LEU A 132 8.37 11.24 5.65
C LEU A 132 8.38 11.05 4.12
N PHE A 133 7.40 10.33 3.57
CA PHE A 133 7.26 10.12 2.13
C PHE A 133 6.97 11.43 1.39
N VAL A 134 6.05 12.24 1.92
CA VAL A 134 5.74 13.57 1.38
C VAL A 134 6.94 14.50 1.53
N LEU A 135 7.59 14.50 2.71
CA LEU A 135 8.80 15.29 2.95
C LEU A 135 9.91 14.93 1.95
N TYR A 136 10.17 13.63 1.73
CA TYR A 136 11.10 13.18 0.69
C TYR A 136 10.70 13.69 -0.69
N GLY A 137 9.40 13.61 -1.03
CA GLY A 137 8.85 14.13 -2.28
C GLY A 137 9.10 15.63 -2.46
N ILE A 138 9.01 16.43 -1.40
CA ILE A 138 9.32 17.87 -1.46
C ILE A 138 10.83 18.08 -1.60
N LEU A 139 11.63 17.42 -0.75
CA LEU A 139 13.08 17.60 -0.70
C LEU A 139 13.76 17.25 -2.03
N ARG A 140 13.32 16.18 -2.72
CA ARG A 140 13.90 15.78 -4.02
C ARG A 140 13.62 16.76 -5.17
N ASN A 141 12.63 17.65 -4.99
CA ASN A 141 12.28 18.65 -5.99
C ASN A 141 12.99 19.99 -5.75
N ILE A 142 13.45 20.23 -4.51
CA ILE A 142 14.17 21.45 -4.12
C ILE A 142 15.69 21.21 -4.12
N LEU A 143 16.11 20.04 -3.66
CA LEU A 143 17.49 19.59 -3.65
C LEU A 143 17.65 18.55 -4.77
N PRO A 144 18.67 18.66 -5.65
CA PRO A 144 18.95 17.64 -6.66
C PRO A 144 19.60 16.41 -6.02
N ILE A 145 18.83 15.68 -5.21
CA ILE A 145 19.22 14.45 -4.51
C ILE A 145 18.74 13.20 -5.21
#